data_AF-A0AAV5W0E7-F1
#
_entry.id   AF-A0AAV5W0E7-F1
#
_cell.length_a   1.000
_cell.length_b   1.000
_cell.length_c   1.000
_cell.angle_alpha   90.00
_cell.angle_beta   90.00
_cell.angle_gamma   90.00
#
_symmetry.space_group_name_H-M   'P 1'
#
loop_
_entity.id
_entity.type
_entity.pdbx_description
1 polymer ?
#
loop_
_entity_poly.entity_id
_entity_poly.type
_entity_poly.pdbx_seq_one_letter_code
_entity_poly.pdbx_strand_id
1 'polypeptide(L)'
;LLCIRYFLPFFLRKLQGKKSILHEKKWKKDTVYLYQLPGTAKMSSISPFCIKVEAFLRLHKIDFERRYSVWTRGSNGKVPFIELNGEEIADSALITTRLADHFKIQEYDNLSDANIGHMIASTVDQRTF
;
A
#
# COMPACT_ATOMS: atom_id res chain seq x y z
N LEU A 1 -2.89 -3.82 -41.00
CA LEU A 1 -2.33 -2.58 -40.40
C LEU A 1 -3.34 -1.76 -39.55
N LEU A 2 -4.56 -2.27 -39.23
CA LEU A 2 -5.53 -1.56 -38.37
C LEU A 2 -5.68 -2.12 -36.93
N CYS A 3 -5.26 -3.35 -36.63
CA CYS A 3 -5.44 -3.94 -35.28
C CYS A 3 -4.53 -3.36 -34.19
N ILE A 4 -3.38 -2.77 -34.54
CA ILE A 4 -2.42 -2.24 -33.55
C ILE A 4 -2.94 -0.94 -32.92
N ARG A 5 -3.79 -0.17 -33.63
CA ARG A 5 -4.29 1.13 -33.16
C ARG A 5 -5.34 1.06 -32.04
N TYR A 6 -6.06 -0.06 -31.92
CA TYR A 6 -7.13 -0.20 -30.90
C TYR A 6 -6.69 -1.03 -29.68
N PHE A 7 -5.71 -1.91 -29.84
CA PHE A 7 -5.23 -2.75 -28.74
C PHE A 7 -4.27 -1.98 -27.79
N LEU A 8 -3.47 -1.06 -28.33
CA LEU A 8 -2.54 -0.23 -27.55
C LEU A 8 -3.23 0.78 -26.60
N PRO A 9 -4.29 1.52 -27.00
CA PRO A 9 -4.95 2.46 -26.09
C PRO A 9 -5.75 1.75 -24.99
N PHE A 10 -6.19 0.50 -25.20
CA PHE A 10 -6.86 -0.27 -24.14
C PHE A 10 -5.90 -0.60 -22.98
N PHE A 11 -4.65 -0.95 -23.31
CA PHE A 11 -3.62 -1.23 -22.31
C PHE A 11 -3.13 0.06 -21.62
N LEU A 12 -2.97 1.16 -22.36
CA LEU A 12 -2.56 2.46 -21.81
C LEU A 12 -3.64 3.09 -20.91
N ARG A 13 -4.93 2.79 -21.13
CA ARG A 13 -6.03 3.26 -20.27
C ARG A 13 -6.02 2.59 -18.90
N LYS A 14 -5.55 1.34 -18.80
CA LYS A 14 -5.48 0.59 -17.54
C LYS A 14 -4.39 1.10 -16.58
N LEU A 15 -3.43 1.88 -17.11
CA LEU A 15 -2.39 2.55 -16.33
C LEU A 15 -2.81 3.93 -15.81
N GLN A 16 -3.90 4.52 -16.33
CA GLN A 16 -4.43 5.77 -15.82
C GLN A 16 -5.36 5.50 -14.64
N GLY A 17 -4.75 5.16 -13.50
CA GLY A 17 -5.43 5.22 -12.21
C GLY A 17 -6.05 6.61 -12.02
N LYS A 18 -7.26 6.65 -11.45
CA LYS A 18 -7.91 7.91 -11.05
C LYS A 18 -6.90 8.68 -10.20
N LYS A 19 -6.40 9.83 -10.68
CA LYS A 19 -5.49 10.69 -9.91
C LYS A 19 -6.19 11.03 -8.61
N SER A 20 -5.81 10.40 -7.52
CA SER A 20 -6.29 10.76 -6.21
C SER A 20 -5.71 12.12 -5.84
N ILE A 21 -6.50 12.89 -5.11
CA ILE A 21 -6.05 14.18 -4.62
C ILE A 21 -5.20 13.86 -3.39
N LEU A 22 -3.89 14.04 -3.50
CA LEU A 22 -2.98 13.89 -2.37
C LEU A 22 -3.44 14.79 -1.22
N HIS A 23 -3.50 14.21 -0.03
CA HIS A 23 -3.79 14.88 1.21
C HIS A 23 -2.55 15.65 1.71
N GLU A 24 -1.35 15.09 1.56
CA GLU A 24 -0.10 15.72 1.95
C GLU A 24 0.49 16.53 0.79
N LYS A 25 0.32 17.86 0.85
CA LYS A 25 0.79 18.79 -0.19
C LYS A 25 2.28 19.12 -0.05
N LYS A 26 2.84 19.02 1.15
CA LYS A 26 4.23 19.36 1.46
C LYS A 26 4.93 18.14 2.06
N TRP A 27 4.98 17.06 1.29
CA TRP A 27 5.60 15.82 1.71
C TRP A 27 7.13 15.92 1.77
N LYS A 28 7.73 15.17 2.70
CA LYS A 28 9.17 14.95 2.78
C LYS A 28 9.56 13.74 1.94
N LYS A 29 10.69 13.83 1.26
CA LYS A 29 11.21 12.73 0.45
C LYS A 29 11.46 11.50 1.34
N ASP A 30 11.01 10.34 0.86
CA ASP A 30 11.18 9.03 1.50
C ASP A 30 10.57 8.91 2.91
N THR A 31 9.62 9.79 3.23
CA THR A 31 8.75 9.67 4.40
C THR A 31 7.40 9.14 3.97
N VAL A 32 6.95 8.05 4.60
CA VAL A 32 5.63 7.47 4.33
C VAL A 32 4.57 8.15 5.18
N TYR A 33 3.49 8.63 4.56
CA TYR A 33 2.32 9.15 5.28
C TYR A 33 1.24 8.08 5.32
N LEU A 34 1.09 7.41 6.46
CA LEU A 34 0.16 6.29 6.64
C LEU A 34 -1.21 6.78 7.12
N TYR A 35 -2.23 6.62 6.27
CA TYR A 35 -3.62 6.91 6.60
C TYR A 35 -4.31 5.65 7.12
N GLN A 36 -4.78 5.71 8.37
CA GLN A 36 -5.37 4.57 9.06
C GLN A 36 -6.44 4.96 10.08
N LEU A 37 -7.20 3.96 10.55
CA LEU A 37 -8.14 4.14 11.65
C LEU A 37 -7.39 4.30 12.98
N PRO A 38 -7.93 5.08 13.93
CA PRO A 38 -7.38 5.14 15.28
C PRO A 38 -7.40 3.76 15.95
N GLY A 39 -6.44 3.53 16.83
CA GLY A 39 -6.32 2.32 17.64
C GLY A 39 -6.67 2.54 19.10
N THR A 40 -6.13 1.66 19.95
CA THR A 40 -6.20 1.73 21.42
C THR A 40 -4.81 1.91 22.00
N ALA A 41 -4.68 1.98 23.33
CA ALA A 41 -3.37 1.99 23.98
C ALA A 41 -2.49 0.76 23.66
N LYS A 42 -3.10 -0.38 23.28
CA LYS A 42 -2.39 -1.64 23.02
C LYS A 42 -2.23 -1.97 21.53
N MET A 43 -3.03 -1.35 20.65
CA MET A 43 -3.06 -1.65 19.22
C MET A 43 -3.04 -0.35 18.43
N SER A 44 -2.22 -0.28 17.38
CA SER A 44 -2.06 0.95 16.61
C SER A 44 -3.28 1.35 15.77
N SER A 45 -4.13 0.38 15.44
CA SER A 45 -5.39 0.60 14.71
C SER A 45 -6.42 -0.45 15.11
N ILE A 46 -7.72 -0.14 14.95
CA ILE A 46 -8.79 -1.15 15.04
C ILE A 46 -8.86 -2.06 13.81
N SER A 47 -8.24 -1.67 12.69
CA SER A 47 -8.21 -2.48 11.47
C SER A 47 -6.93 -3.35 11.42
N PRO A 48 -7.05 -4.66 11.19
CA PRO A 48 -5.90 -5.57 11.06
C PRO A 48 -5.00 -5.21 9.88
N PHE A 49 -5.58 -4.75 8.77
CA PHE A 49 -4.83 -4.32 7.59
C PHE A 49 -3.98 -3.07 7.87
N CYS A 50 -4.49 -2.14 8.68
CA CYS A 50 -3.72 -0.98 9.11
C CYS A 50 -2.54 -1.39 10.01
N ILE A 51 -2.77 -2.32 10.95
CA ILE A 51 -1.71 -2.88 11.81
C ILE A 51 -0.65 -3.57 10.95
N LYS A 52 -1.04 -4.34 9.94
CA LYS A 52 -0.12 -5.01 9.00
C LYS A 52 0.83 -4.03 8.34
N VAL A 53 0.32 -2.94 7.74
CA VAL A 53 1.15 -1.92 7.08
C VAL A 53 2.04 -1.21 8.08
N GLU A 54 1.52 -0.83 9.25
CA GLU A 54 2.34 -0.19 10.27
C GLU A 54 3.46 -1.10 10.80
N ALA A 55 3.16 -2.38 11.02
CA ALA A 55 4.13 -3.37 11.45
C ALA A 55 5.24 -3.53 10.42
N PHE A 56 4.91 -3.59 9.13
CA PHE A 56 5.88 -3.63 8.04
C PHE A 56 6.82 -2.41 8.08
N LEU A 57 6.26 -1.20 8.17
CA LEU A 57 7.05 0.04 8.26
C LEU A 57 8.01 0.02 9.46
N ARG A 58 7.51 -0.41 10.63
CA ARG A 58 8.32 -0.50 11.85
C ARG A 58 9.41 -1.57 11.78
N LEU A 59 9.09 -2.75 11.22
CA LEU A 59 10.02 -3.87 11.08
C LEU A 59 11.22 -3.50 10.21
N HIS A 60 10.96 -2.79 9.11
CA HIS A 60 11.99 -2.36 8.16
C HIS A 60 12.60 -0.99 8.49
N LYS A 61 12.26 -0.39 9.64
CA LYS A 61 12.75 0.93 10.07
C LYS A 61 12.54 2.03 9.02
N ILE A 62 11.41 1.97 8.31
CA ILE A 62 11.03 3.00 7.36
C ILE A 62 10.48 4.20 8.14
N ASP A 63 10.92 5.41 7.80
CA ASP A 63 10.39 6.63 8.38
C ASP A 63 8.95 6.88 7.93
N PHE A 64 8.05 7.04 8.90
CA PHE A 64 6.64 7.27 8.60
C PHE A 64 5.94 8.16 9.63
N GLU A 65 4.91 8.85 9.16
CA GLU A 65 4.00 9.61 9.99
C GLU A 65 2.58 9.05 9.88
N ARG A 66 1.90 8.91 11.02
CA ARG A 66 0.51 8.42 11.06
C ARG A 66 -0.46 9.58 10.81
N ARG A 67 -1.53 9.27 10.07
CA ARG A 67 -2.67 10.15 9.83
C ARG A 67 -3.93 9.38 10.22
N TYR A 68 -4.41 9.64 11.44
CA TYR A 68 -5.61 8.98 11.93
C TYR A 68 -6.85 9.67 11.38
N SER A 69 -7.72 8.91 10.72
CA SER A 69 -9.00 9.43 10.24
C SER A 69 -10.02 8.32 10.11
N VAL A 70 -11.22 8.57 10.64
CA VAL A 70 -12.37 7.65 10.47
C VAL A 70 -13.02 7.84 9.11
N TRP A 71 -12.87 8.99 8.46
CA TRP A 71 -13.59 9.36 7.24
C TRP A 71 -12.74 9.32 5.98
N THR A 72 -11.43 9.56 6.10
CA THR A 72 -10.53 9.61 4.95
C THR A 72 -10.35 8.21 4.36
N ARG A 73 -10.40 8.11 3.03
CA ARG A 73 -10.26 6.86 2.27
C ARG A 73 -9.36 7.09 1.08
N GLY A 74 -8.60 6.06 0.73
CA GLY A 74 -7.78 6.11 -0.48
C GLY A 74 -8.64 6.04 -1.74
N SER A 75 -7.99 6.07 -2.89
CA SER A 75 -8.56 5.90 -4.23
C SER A 75 -9.46 4.66 -4.37
N ASN A 76 -9.21 3.61 -3.59
CA ASN A 76 -10.01 2.38 -3.53
C ASN A 76 -11.20 2.44 -2.56
N GLY A 77 -11.45 3.58 -1.91
CA GLY A 77 -12.53 3.75 -0.94
C GLY A 77 -12.26 3.10 0.43
N LYS A 78 -11.04 2.63 0.70
CA LYS A 78 -10.67 1.90 1.92
C LYS A 78 -9.46 2.52 2.62
N VAL A 79 -9.19 2.00 3.81
CA VAL A 79 -7.94 2.16 4.59
C VAL A 79 -7.38 0.76 4.88
N PRO A 80 -6.05 0.59 5.05
CA PRO A 80 -5.04 1.64 4.95
C PRO A 80 -4.78 2.07 3.51
N PHE A 81 -4.28 3.30 3.37
CA PHE A 81 -3.57 3.79 2.19
C PHE A 81 -2.38 4.63 2.65
N ILE A 82 -1.39 4.80 1.78
CA ILE A 82 -0.24 5.65 2.06
C ILE A 82 -0.07 6.71 1.00
N GLU A 83 0.62 7.78 1.37
CA GLU A 83 1.25 8.69 0.41
C GLU A 83 2.76 8.62 0.58
N LEU A 84 3.48 8.47 -0.53
CA LEU A 84 4.94 8.41 -0.57
C LEU A 84 5.43 9.17 -1.81
N ASN A 85 6.32 10.14 -1.61
CA ASN A 85 6.93 10.90 -2.71
C ASN A 85 5.94 11.50 -3.72
N GLY A 86 4.75 11.90 -3.23
CA GLY A 86 3.69 12.46 -4.07
C GLY A 86 2.87 11.43 -4.86
N GLU A 87 2.96 10.15 -4.51
CA GLU A 87 2.09 9.09 -5.04
C GLU A 87 1.23 8.50 -3.91
N GLU A 88 -0.06 8.31 -4.18
CA GLU A 88 -0.94 7.54 -3.30
C GLU A 88 -0.89 6.07 -3.67
N ILE A 89 -0.77 5.20 -2.66
CA ILE A 89 -0.81 3.76 -2.82
C ILE A 89 -1.86 3.21 -1.85
N ALA A 90 -2.90 2.60 -2.39
CA ALA A 90 -3.98 2.00 -1.62
C ALA A 90 -3.95 0.46 -1.77
N ASP A 91 -4.60 -0.23 -0.82
CA ASP A 91 -4.56 -1.70 -0.63
C ASP A 91 -3.32 -2.19 0.14
N SER A 92 -3.54 -2.90 1.24
CA SER A 92 -2.46 -3.28 2.16
C SER A 92 -1.39 -4.18 1.54
N ALA A 93 -1.75 -5.05 0.60
CA ALA A 93 -0.79 -5.93 -0.07
C ALA A 93 0.03 -5.14 -1.10
N LEU A 94 -0.65 -4.29 -1.89
CA LEU A 94 0.03 -3.42 -2.85
C LEU A 94 0.98 -2.44 -2.15
N ILE A 95 0.57 -1.90 -1.00
CA ILE A 95 1.40 -1.01 -0.17
C ILE A 95 2.70 -1.71 0.23
N THR A 96 2.63 -2.92 0.81
CA THR A 96 3.84 -3.64 1.24
C THR A 96 4.75 -3.97 0.07
N THR A 97 4.21 -4.41 -1.08
CA THR A 97 5.01 -4.67 -2.28
C THR A 97 5.71 -3.41 -2.78
N ARG A 98 4.99 -2.29 -2.91
CA ARG A 98 5.57 -1.04 -3.42
C ARG A 98 6.61 -0.45 -2.47
N LEU A 99 6.42 -0.62 -1.16
CA LEU A 99 7.41 -0.21 -0.16
C LEU A 99 8.66 -1.10 -0.23
N ALA A 100 8.49 -2.42 -0.36
CA ALA A 100 9.61 -3.34 -0.49
C ALA A 100 10.46 -3.00 -1.73
N ASP A 101 9.81 -2.75 -2.87
CA ASP A 101 10.48 -2.34 -4.10
C ASP A 101 11.20 -0.99 -3.95
N HIS A 102 10.53 0.02 -3.39
CA HIS A 102 11.07 1.38 -3.26
C HIS A 102 12.28 1.44 -2.32
N PHE A 103 12.18 0.78 -1.16
CA PHE A 103 13.24 0.75 -0.15
C PHE A 103 14.24 -0.40 -0.35
N LYS A 104 14.12 -1.17 -1.44
CA LYS A 104 15.00 -2.30 -1.78
C LYS A 104 15.10 -3.32 -0.64
N ILE A 105 13.97 -3.66 -0.05
CA ILE A 105 13.87 -4.62 1.04
C ILE A 105 13.90 -6.03 0.45
N GLN A 106 14.87 -6.83 0.90
CA GLN A 106 14.90 -8.25 0.64
C GLN A 106 14.23 -8.98 1.80
N GLU A 107 13.01 -9.48 1.58
CA GLU A 107 12.26 -10.25 2.59
C GLU A 107 12.60 -11.75 2.56
N TYR A 108 12.97 -12.27 1.38
CA TYR A 108 13.22 -13.69 1.15
C TYR A 108 14.53 -13.90 0.38
N ASP A 109 15.21 -15.01 0.66
CA ASP A 109 16.45 -15.39 -0.01
C ASP A 109 16.22 -15.95 -1.42
N ASN A 110 15.03 -16.51 -1.68
CA ASN A 110 14.68 -17.12 -2.95
C ASN A 110 13.19 -16.94 -3.32
N LEU A 111 12.89 -17.13 -4.60
CA LEU A 111 11.56 -16.93 -5.16
C LEU A 111 10.52 -17.95 -4.66
N SER A 112 10.94 -19.17 -4.33
CA SER A 112 10.02 -20.21 -3.83
C SER A 112 9.43 -19.80 -2.48
N ASP A 113 10.28 -19.37 -1.55
CA ASP A 113 9.86 -18.93 -0.23
C ASP A 113 9.02 -17.66 -0.30
N ALA A 114 9.36 -16.73 -1.20
CA ALA A 114 8.54 -15.55 -1.45
C ALA A 114 7.13 -15.92 -1.92
N ASN A 115 7.00 -16.87 -2.86
CA ASN A 115 5.71 -17.32 -3.36
C ASN A 115 4.87 -18.00 -2.25
N ILE A 116 5.50 -18.84 -1.43
CA ILE A 116 4.84 -19.49 -0.28
C ILE A 116 4.38 -18.43 0.73
N GLY A 117 5.24 -17.48 1.07
CA GLY A 117 4.94 -16.38 1.98
C GLY A 117 3.75 -15.54 1.52
N HIS A 118 3.75 -15.12 0.24
CA HIS A 118 2.62 -14.40 -0.35
C HIS A 118 1.33 -15.21 -0.36
N MET A 119 1.39 -16.50 -0.69
CA MET A 119 0.23 -17.39 -0.64
C MET A 119 -0.37 -17.46 0.76
N ILE A 120 0.46 -17.67 1.79
CA ILE A 120 0.01 -17.72 3.19
C ILE A 120 -0.62 -16.39 3.60
N ALA A 121 0.07 -15.27 3.36
CA ALA A 121 -0.43 -13.94 3.72
C ALA A 121 -1.78 -13.63 3.04
N SER A 122 -1.90 -13.92 1.74
CA SER A 122 -3.15 -13.72 1.00
C SER A 122 -4.29 -14.60 1.50
N THR A 123 -3.98 -15.84 1.90
CA THR A 123 -4.98 -16.79 2.41
C THR A 123 -5.52 -16.32 3.75
N VAL A 124 -4.63 -15.87 4.65
CA VAL A 124 -5.02 -15.31 5.95
C VAL A 124 -5.91 -14.07 5.74
N ASP A 125 -5.47 -13.15 4.89
CA ASP A 125 -6.21 -11.91 4.61
C ASP A 125 -7.62 -12.19 4.06
N GLN A 126 -7.79 -13.19 3.17
CA GLN A 126 -9.07 -13.52 2.55
C GLN A 126 -9.99 -14.42 3.37
N ARG A 127 -9.45 -15.15 4.36
CA ARG A 127 -10.23 -16.12 5.15
C ARG A 127 -10.57 -15.62 6.54
N THR A 128 -9.82 -14.66 7.08
CA THR A 128 -10.04 -14.13 8.43
C THR A 128 -10.91 -12.88 8.44
N PHE A 129 -10.91 -12.07 7.36
CA PHE A 129 -11.62 -10.79 7.28
C PHE A 129 -12.46 -10.68 6.00
#